data_AF-A0A3M1KRP1-F1
#
_entry.id   AF-A0A3M1KRP1-F1
#
_cell.length_a   1.000
_cell.length_b   1.000
_cell.length_c   1.000
_cell.angle_alpha   90.00
_cell.angle_beta   90.00
_cell.angle_gamma   90.00
#
_symmetry.space_group_name_H-M   'P 1'
#
loop_
_entity.id
_entity.type
_entity.pdbx_description
1 polymer ?
#
loop_
_entity_poly.entity_id
_entity_poly.type
_entity_poly.pdbx_seq_one_letter_code
_entity_poly.pdbx_strand_id
1 'polypeptide(L)' 'LCPGPINTPLLAELLRDEAARQRRFVHIPMGRLGEAPEIAEAVVFLASDDSSYVTGAEFVVDGGITAAYVTPE' A
#
# COMPACT_ATOMS: atom_id res chain seq x y z
N LEU A 1 0.53 -11.68 0.59
CA LEU A 1 0.47 -10.31 0.05
C LEU A 1 0.01 -9.38 1.17
N CYS A 2 0.81 -8.35 1.45
CA CYS A 2 0.59 -7.42 2.56
C CYS A 2 0.47 -5.99 1.98
N PRO A 3 -0.75 -5.56 1.62
CA PRO A 3 -0.97 -4.24 1.04
C PRO A 3 -0.91 -3.13 2.09
N GLY A 4 -0.45 -1.95 1.68
CA GLY A 4 -0.57 -0.70 2.44
C GLY A 4 -1.94 -0.04 2.32
N PRO A 5 -2.05 1.27 2.59
CA PRO A 5 -3.28 2.03 2.39
C PRO A 5 -3.65 2.14 0.90
N ILE A 6 -4.78 1.54 0.51
CA ILE A 6 -5.27 1.52 -0.88
C ILE A 6 -6.51 2.39 -1.06
N ASN A 7 -6.58 3.08 -2.21
CA ASN A 7 -7.71 3.85 -2.65
C ASN A 7 -8.94 2.95 -2.86
N THR A 8 -9.75 2.88 -1.82
CA THR A 8 -10.99 2.09 -1.74
C THR A 8 -12.11 3.00 -1.27
N PRO A 9 -13.39 2.69 -1.56
CA PRO A 9 -14.51 3.52 -1.09
C PRO A 9 -14.48 3.79 0.43
N LEU A 10 -14.09 2.78 1.22
CA LEU A 10 -13.93 2.92 2.67
C LEU A 10 -12.87 3.96 3.03
N LEU A 11 -11.67 3.86 2.45
CA LEU A 11 -10.58 4.76 2.79
C LEU A 11 -10.79 6.17 2.21
N ALA A 12 -11.45 6.27 1.06
CA ALA A 12 -11.86 7.53 0.46
C ALA A 12 -12.82 8.30 1.38
N GLU A 13 -13.80 7.62 2.00
CA GLU A 13 -14.70 8.24 2.97
C GLU A 13 -13.95 8.69 4.24
N LEU A 14 -13.04 7.86 4.75
CA LEU A 14 -12.24 8.18 5.94
C LEU A 14 -11.25 9.32 5.72
N LEU A 15 -10.78 9.53 4.48
CA LEU A 15 -9.80 10.54 4.10
C LEU A 15 -10.41 11.66 3.25
N ARG A 16 -11.73 11.87 3.32
CA ARG A 16 -12.44 12.91 2.58
C ARG A 16 -11.98 14.33 2.94
N ASP A 17 -11.49 14.53 4.16
CA ASP A 17 -10.93 15.78 4.65
C ASP A 17 -9.45 15.90 4.26
N GLU A 18 -9.07 17.01 3.63
CA GLU A 18 -7.70 17.21 3.14
C GLU A 18 -6.69 17.16 4.29
N ALA A 19 -7.01 17.72 5.46
CA ALA A 19 -6.11 17.67 6.60
C ALA A 19 -5.94 16.24 7.13
N ALA A 20 -7.00 15.43 7.17
CA ALA A 20 -6.91 14.00 7.49
C ALA A 20 -6.05 13.24 6.47
N ARG A 21 -6.16 13.60 5.20
CA ARG A 21 -5.40 12.98 4.12
C ARG A 21 -3.91 13.32 4.21
N GLN A 22 -3.56 14.58 4.45
CA GLN A 22 -2.17 15.00 4.66
C GLN A 22 -1.54 14.34 5.90
N ARG A 23 -2.29 14.26 7.01
CA ARG A 23 -1.85 13.51 8.21
C ARG A 23 -1.62 12.03 7.93
N ARG A 24 -2.30 11.44 6.95
CA ARG A 24 -2.07 10.04 6.54
C ARG A 24 -0.87 9.90 5.62
N PHE A 25 -0.74 10.78 4.64
CA PHE A 25 0.26 10.66 3.56
C PHE A 25 1.68 10.91 4.03
N VAL A 26 1.88 11.72 5.08
CA VAL A 26 3.20 11.92 5.69
C VAL A 26 3.85 10.61 6.15
N HIS A 27 3.03 9.60 6.48
CA HIS A 27 3.51 8.29 6.91
C HIS A 27 3.82 7.35 5.74
N ILE A 28 3.44 7.70 4.51
CA ILE A 28 3.65 6.87 3.32
C ILE A 28 4.79 7.51 2.53
N PRO A 29 5.97 6.88 2.41
CA PRO A 29 7.10 7.44 1.65
C PRO A 29 6.76 7.84 0.20
N MET A 30 5.88 7.10 -0.47
CA MET A 30 5.40 7.47 -1.80
C MET A 30 4.40 8.65 -1.83
N GLY A 31 3.96 9.13 -0.66
CA GLY A 31 3.11 10.31 -0.51
C GLY A 31 1.67 10.16 -1.01
N ARG A 32 1.22 8.94 -1.32
CA ARG A 32 -0.11 8.66 -1.87
C ARG A 32 -0.65 7.31 -1.42
N LEU A 33 -1.95 7.11 -1.57
CA LEU A 33 -2.53 5.78 -1.53
C LEU A 33 -2.04 4.95 -2.73
N GLY A 34 -1.90 3.65 -2.52
CA GLY A 34 -1.83 2.70 -3.63
C GLY A 34 -3.19 2.58 -4.32
N GLU A 35 -3.20 2.15 -5.57
CA GLU A 35 -4.41 1.87 -6.34
C GLU A 35 -4.66 0.36 -6.40
N ALA A 36 -5.94 -0.04 -6.50
CA ALA A 36 -6.31 -1.45 -6.57
C ALA A 36 -5.57 -2.25 -7.68
N PRO A 37 -5.32 -1.69 -8.89
CA PRO A 37 -4.53 -2.37 -9.91
C PRO A 37 -3.09 -2.69 -9.48
N GLU A 38 -2.45 -1.86 -8.66
CA GLU A 38 -1.08 -2.14 -8.19
C GLU A 38 -1.03 -3.39 -7.31
N ILE A 39 -2.08 -3.64 -6.52
CA ILE A 39 -2.24 -4.86 -5.73
C ILE A 39 -2.62 -6.04 -6.62
N ALA A 40 -3.47 -5.83 -7.62
CA ALA A 40 -3.85 -6.88 -8.56
C ALA A 40 -2.64 -7.42 -9.34
N GLU A 41 -1.76 -6.55 -9.83
CA GLU A 41 -0.53 -6.97 -10.53
C GLU A 41 0.40 -7.76 -9.60
N ALA A 42 0.51 -7.37 -8.32
CA ALA A 42 1.26 -8.14 -7.34
C ALA A 42 0.66 -9.54 -7.09
N VAL A 43 -0.68 -9.67 -7.10
CA VAL A 43 -1.36 -10.98 -7.04
C VAL A 43 -1.06 -11.78 -8.31
N VAL A 44 -1.14 -11.16 -9.49
CA VAL A 44 -0.86 -11.82 -10.77
C VAL A 44 0.56 -12.38 -10.78
N PHE A 45 1.56 -11.60 -10.35
CA PHE A 45 2.93 -12.08 -10.21
C PHE A 45 3.03 -13.29 -9.27
N LEU A 46 2.44 -13.21 -8.07
CA LEU A 46 2.46 -14.32 -7.10
C LEU A 46 1.68 -15.56 -7.55
N ALA A 47 0.80 -15.42 -8.54
CA ALA A 47 0.04 -16.51 -9.14
C ALA A 47 0.67 -17.03 -10.44
N SER A 48 1.68 -16.36 -10.99
CA SER A 48 2.34 -16.74 -12.23
C SER A 48 3.58 -17.61 -11.99
N ASP A 49 4.04 -18.26 -13.06
CA ASP A 49 5.28 -19.05 -13.07
C ASP A 49 6.53 -18.20 -12.76
N ASP A 50 6.47 -16.88 -12.91
CA ASP A 50 7.56 -15.95 -12.58
C ASP A 50 7.90 -15.97 -11.08
N SER A 51 6.95 -16.41 -10.25
CA SER A 51 7.12 -16.56 -8.80
C SER A 51 7.36 -18.02 -8.35
N SER A 52 7.76 -18.92 -9.27
CA SER A 52 7.88 -20.36 -9.04
C SER A 52 8.72 -20.83 -7.83
N TYR A 53 9.57 -19.96 -7.26
CA TYR A 53 10.33 -20.25 -6.04
C TYR A 53 10.08 -19.25 -4.88
N VAL A 54 9.05 -18.41 -5.01
CA VAL A 54 8.62 -17.47 -3.97
C VAL A 54 7.54 -18.14 -3.14
N THR A 55 7.91 -18.66 -1.97
CA THR A 55 6.96 -19.34 -1.05
C THR A 55 7.25 -18.99 0.40
N GLY A 56 6.21 -18.97 1.24
CA GLY A 56 6.31 -18.68 2.68
C GLY A 56 6.71 -17.23 3.03
N ALA A 57 6.76 -16.33 2.06
CA ALA A 57 7.19 -14.95 2.26
C ALA A 57 6.02 -13.98 2.51
N GLU A 58 6.26 -13.00 3.37
CA GLU A 58 5.44 -11.78 3.43
C GLU A 58 5.79 -10.87 2.26
N PHE A 59 4.89 -10.73 1.30
CA PHE A 59 5.10 -9.91 0.12
C PHE A 59 4.47 -8.52 0.31
N VAL A 60 5.27 -7.56 0.78
CA VAL A 60 4.84 -6.21 1.14
C VAL A 60 4.67 -5.32 -0.10
N VAL A 61 3.51 -4.68 -0.25
CA VAL A 61 3.19 -3.74 -1.33
C VAL A 61 2.43 -2.55 -0.75
N ASP A 62 3.17 -1.60 -0.18
CA ASP A 62 2.58 -0.65 0.77
C ASP A 62 3.05 0.81 0.62
N GLY A 63 3.76 1.13 -0.45
CA GLY A 63 4.33 2.46 -0.66
C GLY A 63 5.44 2.83 0.33
N GLY A 64 6.02 1.85 1.02
CA GLY A 64 7.15 1.98 1.93
C GLY A 64 6.77 2.24 3.39
N ILE A 65 5.47 2.30 3.72
CA ILE A 65 5.00 2.68 5.07
C ILE A 65 5.54 1.75 6.16
N THR A 66 5.69 0.44 5.89
CA THR A 66 6.22 -0.51 6.87
C THR A 66 7.71 -0.28 7.17
N ALA A 67 8.48 0.20 6.19
CA ALA A 67 9.94 0.34 6.31
C ALA A 67 10.38 1.74 6.77
N ALA A 68 9.60 2.78 6.47
CA ALA A 68 9.97 4.17 6.73
C ALA A 68 8.79 4.98 7.28
N TYR A 69 8.07 4.39 8.25
CA TYR A 69 7.04 5.11 9.00
C TYR A 69 7.67 6.28 9.75
N VAL A 70 7.37 7.51 9.34
CA VAL A 70 7.83 8.72 10.02
C VAL A 70 6.68 9.37 10.77
N THR A 71 6.88 9.80 12.00
CA THR A 71 5.92 10.65 12.71
C THR A 71 6.41 12.09 12.51
N PRO A 72 5.65 12.99 11.86
CA PRO A 72 6.07 14.37 11.75
C PRO A 72 6.17 15.00 13.15
N GLU A 73 7.25 15.74 13.39
CA GLU A 73 7.42 16.61 14.57
C GLU A 73 6.45 17.81 14.52
#